data_AF-X1T2H0-F1
#
_entry.id   AF-X1T2H0-F1
#
_cell.length_a   1.000
_cell.length_b   1.000
_cell.length_c   1.000
_cell.angle_alpha   90.00
_cell.angle_beta   90.00
_cell.angle_gamma   90.00
#
_symmetry.space_group_name_H-M   'P 1'
#
loop_
_entity.id
_entity.type
_entity.pdbx_description
1 polymer ?
#
loop_
_entity_poly.entity_id
_entity_poly.type
_entity_poly.pdbx_seq_one_letter_code
_entity_poly.pdbx_strand_id
1 'polypeptide(L)' 'TIGVSIYFVYLRRIYKSTEYPTLKAAWDKAMERWNRLYYCNRDDLVFDPETNETCSKQDVKQFVYETQEESA' A
#
# COMPACT_ATOMS: atom_id res chain seq x y z
N THR A 1 -11.00 -38.25 -1.14
CA THR A 1 -9.79 -37.74 -1.81
C THR A 1 -10.08 -36.70 -2.89
N ILE A 2 -11.03 -36.92 -3.80
CA ILE A 2 -11.39 -35.97 -4.89
C ILE A 2 -11.83 -34.59 -4.36
N GLY A 3 -12.61 -34.54 -3.27
CA GLY A 3 -13.09 -33.27 -2.69
C GLY A 3 -11.99 -32.34 -2.18
N VAL A 4 -10.85 -32.89 -1.72
CA VAL A 4 -9.70 -32.08 -1.28
C VAL A 4 -8.96 -31.51 -2.48
N SER A 5 -8.83 -32.28 -3.56
CA SER A 5 -8.22 -31.81 -4.81
C SER A 5 -9.04 -30.69 -5.47
N ILE A 6 -10.38 -30.79 -5.47
CA ILE A 6 -11.24 -29.72 -5.99
C ILE A 6 -11.14 -28.48 -5.10
N TYR A 7 -11.13 -28.64 -3.77
CA TYR A 7 -10.95 -27.53 -2.82
C TYR A 7 -9.60 -26.82 -3.02
N PHE A 8 -8.51 -27.57 -3.18
CA PHE A 8 -7.18 -27.01 -3.48
C PHE A 8 -7.11 -26.32 -4.85
N VAL A 9 -7.78 -26.84 -5.88
CA VAL A 9 -7.86 -26.20 -7.20
C VAL A 9 -8.68 -24.91 -7.12
N TYR A 10 -9.77 -24.89 -6.35
CA TYR A 10 -10.61 -23.72 -6.13
C TYR A 10 -9.83 -22.61 -5.39
N LEU A 11 -9.12 -22.94 -4.30
CA LEU A 11 -8.27 -22.00 -3.57
C LEU A 11 -7.13 -21.44 -4.43
N ARG A 12 -6.49 -22.31 -5.24
CA ARG A 12 -5.42 -21.88 -6.16
C ARG A 12 -5.93 -20.93 -7.25
N ARG A 13 -7.18 -21.07 -7.70
CA ARG A 13 -7.81 -20.18 -8.68
C ARG A 13 -8.10 -18.80 -8.10
N ILE A 14 -8.58 -18.74 -6.85
CA ILE A 14 -8.86 -17.48 -6.14
C ILE A 14 -7.55 -16.73 -5.84
N TYR A 15 -6.48 -17.46 -5.47
CA TYR A 15 -5.17 -16.87 -5.19
C TYR A 15 -4.47 -16.29 -6.43
N LYS A 16 -4.88 -16.71 -7.64
CA LYS A 16 -4.31 -16.27 -8.91
C LYS A 16 -5.12 -15.15 -9.57
N SER A 17 -5.82 -14.31 -8.80
CA SER A 17 -6.35 -13.07 -9.35
C SER A 17 -5.17 -12.20 -9.78
N THR A 18 -5.17 -11.75 -11.03
CA THR A 18 -4.11 -10.89 -11.60
C THR A 18 -3.97 -9.55 -10.88
N GLU A 19 -4.96 -9.18 -10.06
CA GLU A 19 -4.98 -7.96 -9.28
C GLU A 19 -4.16 -8.06 -7.98
N TYR A 20 -4.05 -9.24 -7.36
CA TYR A 20 -3.36 -9.34 -6.07
C TYR A 20 -1.88 -8.94 -6.15
N PRO A 21 -1.09 -9.39 -7.16
CA PRO A 21 0.30 -8.96 -7.29
C PRO A 21 0.47 -7.44 -7.46
N THR A 22 -0.43 -6.79 -8.21
CA THR A 22 -0.36 -5.34 -8.46
C THR A 22 -0.78 -4.54 -7.22
N LEU A 23 -1.87 -4.95 -6.58
CA LEU A 23 -2.32 -4.39 -5.29
C LEU A 23 -1.24 -4.55 -4.20
N LYS A 24 -0.58 -5.72 -4.16
CA LYS A 24 0.49 -5.99 -3.22
C LYS A 24 1.70 -5.09 -3.47
N ALA A 25 2.11 -4.89 -4.73
CA ALA A 25 3.21 -4.00 -5.07
C ALA A 25 2.89 -2.53 -4.71
N ALA A 26 1.68 -2.06 -4.98
CA ALA A 26 1.25 -0.70 -4.59
C ALA A 26 1.23 -0.53 -3.07
N TRP A 27 0.74 -1.55 -2.35
CA TRP A 27 0.76 -1.58 -0.89
C TRP A 27 2.17 -1.60 -0.31
N ASP A 28 3.11 -2.35 -0.90
CA ASP A 28 4.50 -2.41 -0.44
C ASP A 28 5.17 -1.03 -0.52
N LYS A 29 5.01 -0.32 -1.65
CA LYS A 29 5.52 1.06 -1.80
C LYS A 29 4.89 2.03 -0.80
N ALA A 30 3.57 1.93 -0.61
CA ALA A 30 2.84 2.72 0.37
C ALA A 30 3.39 2.47 1.78
N MET A 31 3.65 1.21 2.15
CA MET A 31 4.17 0.88 3.47
C MET A 31 5.61 1.35 3.68
N GLU A 32 6.46 1.30 2.66
CA GLU A 32 7.81 1.87 2.71
C GLU A 32 7.74 3.36 3.04
N ARG A 33 6.91 4.14 2.31
CA ARG A 33 6.69 5.55 2.60
C ARG A 33 6.08 5.77 3.98
N TRP A 34 5.05 5.01 4.35
CA TRP A 34 4.41 5.10 5.67
C TRP A 34 5.41 4.95 6.82
N ASN A 35 6.31 3.97 6.73
CA ASN A 35 7.27 3.65 7.79
C ASN A 35 8.29 4.78 8.08
N ARG A 36 8.48 5.72 7.15
CA ARG A 36 9.36 6.87 7.35
C ARG A 36 8.63 8.16 7.72
N LEU A 37 7.29 8.18 7.69
CA LEU A 37 6.52 9.38 8.02
C LEU A 37 6.55 9.66 9.52
N TYR A 38 6.65 10.95 9.85
CA TYR A 38 6.58 11.46 11.22
C TYR A 38 5.36 12.35 11.38
N TYR A 39 4.57 12.11 12.42
CA TYR A 39 3.48 13.01 12.78
C TYR A 39 3.96 14.07 13.78
N CYS A 40 3.79 15.35 13.42
CA CYS A 40 4.05 16.49 14.30
C CYS A 40 2.75 16.93 14.99
N ASN A 41 2.64 16.67 16.29
CA ASN A 41 1.47 17.08 17.06
C ASN A 41 1.35 18.61 17.25
N ARG A 42 2.48 19.35 17.20
CA ARG A 42 2.48 20.81 17.37
C ARG A 42 1.74 21.50 16.23
N ASP A 43 1.97 21.00 15.01
CA ASP A 43 1.53 21.65 13.77
C ASP A 43 0.38 20.88 13.09
N ASP A 44 -0.06 19.74 13.68
CA ASP A 44 -1.11 18.84 13.18
C ASP A 44 -0.89 18.32 11.76
N LEU A 45 0.37 17.98 11.44
CA LEU A 45 0.79 17.58 10.09
C LEU A 45 1.77 16.42 10.09
N VAL A 46 1.75 15.67 9.01
CA VAL A 46 2.61 14.53 8.74
C VAL A 46 3.74 15.00 7.84
N PHE A 47 4.96 14.59 8.16
CA PHE A 47 6.20 15.02 7.53
C PHE A 47 6.99 13.81 7.04
N ASP A 48 7.52 13.89 5.82
CA ASP A 48 8.46 12.93 5.26
C ASP A 48 9.88 13.52 5.27
N PRO A 49 10.81 12.98 6.08
CA PRO A 49 12.17 13.52 6.19
C PRO A 49 13.04 13.26 4.97
N GLU A 50 12.68 12.31 4.09
CA GLU A 50 13.47 12.00 2.90
C GLU A 50 13.15 12.98 1.76
N THR A 51 11.86 13.31 1.58
CA THR A 51 11.40 14.23 0.52
C THR A 51 11.24 15.67 0.99
N ASN A 52 11.26 15.91 2.32
CA ASN A 52 10.88 17.17 2.97
C ASN A 52 9.44 17.63 2.68
N GLU A 53 8.57 16.70 2.28
CA GLU A 53 7.17 16.99 2.01
C GLU A 53 6.32 16.90 3.29
N THR A 54 5.20 17.62 3.30
CA THR A 54 4.22 17.58 4.38
C THR A 54 2.82 17.37 3.85
N CYS A 55 1.96 16.72 4.65
CA CYS A 55 0.53 16.64 4.40
C CYS A 55 -0.26 16.78 5.70
N SER A 56 -1.56 17.05 5.59
CA SER A 56 -2.45 17.02 6.75
C SER A 56 -2.66 15.58 7.21
N LYS A 57 -3.02 15.37 8.48
CA LYS A 57 -3.34 14.02 8.98
C LYS A 57 -4.51 13.36 8.23
N GLN A 58 -5.43 14.16 7.68
CA GLN A 58 -6.60 13.68 6.93
C GLN A 58 -6.19 13.17 5.54
N ASP A 59 -5.15 13.75 4.96
CA ASP A 59 -4.70 13.45 3.60
C ASP A 59 -3.62 12.35 3.56
N VAL A 60 -3.17 11.86 4.73
CA VAL A 60 -2.06 10.89 4.82
C VAL A 60 -2.29 9.64 3.97
N LYS A 61 -3.55 9.20 3.84
CA LYS A 61 -3.89 8.07 2.98
C LYS A 61 -3.52 8.37 1.54
N GLN A 62 -3.98 9.50 1.02
CA GLN A 62 -3.71 9.89 -0.36
C GLN A 62 -2.22 10.14 -0.56
N PHE A 63 -1.58 10.87 0.37
CA PHE A 63 -0.15 11.17 0.35
C PHE A 63 0.75 9.92 0.25
N VAL A 64 0.38 8.85 0.93
CA VAL A 64 1.13 7.58 0.92
C VAL A 64 0.97 6.82 -0.39
N TYR A 65 -0.17 6.97 -1.07
CA TYR A 65 -0.44 6.35 -2.37
C TYR A 65 -0.10 7.26 -3.56
N GLU A 66 0.12 8.57 -3.40
CA GLU A 66 0.30 9.52 -4.51
C GLU A 66 1.65 9.40 -5.24
N THR A 67 2.67 8.79 -4.63
CA THR A 67 3.96 8.50 -5.30
C THR A 67 3.85 7.53 -6.50
N GLN A 68 2.64 7.15 -6.93
CA GLN A 68 2.40 6.24 -8.04
C GLN A 68 2.44 6.92 -9.42
N GLU A 69 2.46 8.26 -9.51
CA GLU A 69 2.22 8.97 -10.79
C GLU A 69 3.46 9.46 -11.54
N GLU A 70 4.66 9.46 -10.96
CA GLU A 70 5.90 9.83 -11.66
C GLU A 70 6.62 8.63 -12.30
N SER A 71 5.97 7.97 -13.26
CA SER A 71 6.65 7.18 -14.30
C SER A 71 5.65 6.75 -15.39
N ALA A 72 5.29 7.67 -16.28
CA ALA A 72 4.67 7.40 -17.57
C ALA A 72 5.37 8.26 -18.64
#